data_AF-A0AAJ1ZP95-F1
#
_entry.id   AF-A0AAJ1ZP95-F1
#
_cell.length_a   1.000
_cell.length_b   1.000
_cell.length_c   1.000
_cell.angle_alpha   90.00
_cell.angle_beta   90.00
_cell.angle_gamma   90.00
#
_symmetry.space_group_name_H-M   'P 1'
#
loop_
_entity.id
_entity.type
_entity.pdbx_description
1 polymer ?
#
loop_
_entity_poly.entity_id
_entity_poly.type
_entity_poly.pdbx_seq_one_letter_code
_entity_poly.pdbx_strand_id
1 'polypeptide(L)'
;MSAVTASRNDELAAALRERDQARQEIATLHAAWQAKSEEASAATSRAEAAEAAAAQASEALAKVSELESQLEAARGALEAERAANAAHIDDAATRLNELERLAQAHDELGALVASKNDELARTTQERDEARQEIATLGAACQAKSEEVERWTHEASAASSRAQAAEAAAAQAGERLAERAVVETERESAHRAMAAELQASRDALADERKSAASRVEEASVRIEELERVTRELGQAREQIAALNGHDAAAGAELRAVAQEVAAARERADAAELHAAELEHRLAKREHADAALKSVPGREIEIRAVGGASADEVIALQRQVTAQARAHEKAYGDLRTKAEQWVSYAKDLKQRLEQANEENLIINARSVGEVALMRKLSSELERLKPDHELVFREAQQSLIGEKMAQQLAQKGYRYDPATAIISKMK
;
A
#
# COMPACT_ATOMS: atom_id res chain seq x y z
N MET A 1 105.47 -163.91 149.35
CA MET A 1 105.40 -163.69 147.88
C MET A 1 103.94 -163.75 147.43
N SER A 2 103.27 -162.60 147.24
CA SER A 2 101.94 -162.53 146.60
C SER A 2 101.59 -161.11 146.12
N ALA A 3 102.61 -160.30 145.78
CA ALA A 3 102.49 -158.85 145.61
C ALA A 3 102.93 -158.33 144.22
N VAL A 4 103.22 -159.22 143.27
CA VAL A 4 103.87 -158.87 141.99
C VAL A 4 102.95 -159.10 140.77
N THR A 5 101.84 -159.81 140.92
CA THR A 5 100.92 -160.14 139.81
C THR A 5 99.74 -159.17 139.65
N ALA A 6 99.40 -158.36 140.66
CA ALA A 6 98.31 -157.38 140.55
C ALA A 6 98.69 -156.15 139.69
N SER A 7 99.88 -155.59 139.92
CA SER A 7 100.33 -154.31 139.32
C SER A 7 100.34 -154.28 137.78
N ARG A 8 100.42 -155.44 137.12
CA ARG A 8 100.60 -155.52 135.66
C ARG A 8 99.27 -155.57 134.87
N ASN A 9 98.14 -155.81 135.54
CA ASN A 9 96.83 -155.77 134.90
C ASN A 9 96.25 -154.34 134.83
N ASP A 10 96.55 -153.49 135.82
CA ASP A 10 96.03 -152.11 135.86
C ASP A 10 96.66 -151.21 134.78
N GLU A 11 97.96 -151.40 134.47
CA GLU A 11 98.65 -150.68 133.39
C GLU A 11 98.04 -150.97 132.01
N LEU A 12 97.65 -152.23 131.74
CA LEU A 12 97.05 -152.61 130.46
C LEU A 12 95.63 -152.01 130.29
N ALA A 13 94.89 -151.88 131.40
CA ALA A 13 93.57 -151.25 131.42
C ALA A 13 93.64 -149.73 131.22
N ALA A 14 94.73 -149.07 131.65
CA ALA A 14 94.95 -147.65 131.39
C ALA A 14 95.22 -147.38 129.89
N ALA A 15 96.15 -148.12 129.28
CA ALA A 15 96.52 -147.95 127.88
C ALA A 15 95.35 -148.16 126.89
N LEU A 16 94.41 -149.05 127.21
CA LEU A 16 93.21 -149.26 126.39
C LEU A 16 92.24 -148.07 126.45
N ARG A 17 92.05 -147.45 127.63
CA ARG A 17 91.23 -146.23 127.74
C ARG A 17 91.83 -145.07 126.96
N GLU A 18 93.15 -144.89 127.04
CA GLU A 18 93.86 -143.83 126.33
C GLU A 18 93.76 -143.99 124.80
N ARG A 19 93.89 -145.23 124.30
CA ARG A 19 93.66 -145.56 122.88
C ARG A 19 92.23 -145.28 122.43
N ASP A 20 91.24 -145.64 123.25
CA ASP A 20 89.83 -145.49 122.88
C ASP A 20 89.36 -144.02 123.00
N GLN A 21 89.96 -143.25 123.90
CA GLN A 21 89.82 -141.80 123.99
C GLN A 21 90.43 -141.10 122.75
N ALA A 22 91.65 -141.47 122.35
CA ALA A 22 92.27 -140.95 121.12
C ALA A 22 91.43 -141.27 119.86
N ARG A 23 90.76 -142.43 119.82
CA ARG A 23 89.81 -142.78 118.74
C ARG A 23 88.55 -141.91 118.76
N GLN A 24 88.03 -141.55 119.93
CA GLN A 24 86.92 -140.60 120.03
C GLN A 24 87.33 -139.20 119.57
N GLU A 25 88.53 -138.72 119.92
CA GLU A 25 89.05 -137.43 119.46
C GLU A 25 89.29 -137.39 117.94
N ILE A 26 89.80 -138.47 117.34
CA ILE A 26 89.91 -138.58 115.88
C ILE A 26 88.52 -138.58 115.21
N ALA A 27 87.53 -139.25 115.80
CA ALA A 27 86.16 -139.28 115.27
C ALA A 27 85.47 -137.91 115.36
N THR A 28 85.63 -137.16 116.46
CA THR A 28 85.06 -135.82 116.61
C THR A 28 85.76 -134.80 115.71
N LEU A 29 87.09 -134.88 115.54
CA LEU A 29 87.82 -134.05 114.58
C LEU A 29 87.41 -134.33 113.13
N HIS A 30 87.18 -135.59 112.76
CA HIS A 30 86.70 -135.93 111.42
C HIS A 30 85.26 -135.42 111.17
N ALA A 31 84.36 -135.56 112.15
CA ALA A 31 83.01 -135.02 112.06
C ALA A 31 83.01 -133.48 111.99
N ALA A 32 83.85 -132.80 112.78
CA ALA A 32 84.02 -131.36 112.72
C ALA A 32 84.60 -130.91 111.37
N TRP A 33 85.54 -131.67 110.79
CA TRP A 33 86.09 -131.39 109.46
C TRP A 33 85.05 -131.58 108.35
N GLN A 34 84.24 -132.64 108.40
CA GLN A 34 83.14 -132.83 107.44
C GLN A 34 82.08 -131.73 107.55
N ALA A 35 81.64 -131.37 108.75
CA ALA A 35 80.69 -130.26 108.95
C ALA A 35 81.25 -128.95 108.37
N LYS A 36 82.55 -128.66 108.57
CA LYS A 36 83.21 -127.48 108.01
C LYS A 36 83.37 -127.53 106.49
N SER A 37 83.57 -128.72 105.93
CA SER A 37 83.58 -128.95 104.47
C SER A 37 82.20 -128.75 103.85
N GLU A 38 81.14 -129.22 104.52
CA GLU A 38 79.75 -129.01 104.11
C GLU A 38 79.37 -127.53 104.21
N GLU A 39 79.69 -126.85 105.32
CA GLU A 39 79.51 -125.39 105.46
C GLU A 39 80.25 -124.61 104.36
N ALA A 40 81.48 -124.99 104.03
CA ALA A 40 82.22 -124.39 102.92
C ALA A 40 81.49 -124.59 101.59
N SER A 41 81.05 -125.81 101.26
CA SER A 41 80.28 -126.08 100.03
C SER A 41 78.93 -125.35 99.97
N ALA A 42 78.27 -125.20 101.12
CA ALA A 42 77.02 -124.45 101.26
C ALA A 42 77.24 -122.93 101.21
N ALA A 43 78.45 -122.44 101.51
CA ALA A 43 78.85 -121.06 101.30
C ALA A 43 79.21 -120.80 99.83
N THR A 44 79.93 -121.71 99.17
CA THR A 44 80.26 -121.63 97.73
C THR A 44 78.99 -121.60 96.88
N SER A 45 78.06 -122.54 97.07
CA SER A 45 76.78 -122.57 96.34
C SER A 45 75.89 -121.35 96.62
N ARG A 46 75.96 -120.75 97.82
CA ARG A 46 75.31 -119.46 98.11
C ARG A 46 76.01 -118.27 97.43
N ALA A 47 77.33 -118.29 97.29
CA ALA A 47 78.08 -117.28 96.54
C ALA A 47 77.76 -117.38 95.04
N GLU A 48 77.77 -118.58 94.46
CA GLU A 48 77.38 -118.83 93.06
C GLU A 48 75.94 -118.39 92.77
N ALA A 49 75.00 -118.67 93.69
CA ALA A 49 73.62 -118.19 93.57
C ALA A 49 73.51 -116.66 93.69
N ALA A 50 74.32 -116.02 94.53
CA ALA A 50 74.38 -114.57 94.64
C ALA A 50 75.03 -113.91 93.42
N GLU A 51 76.06 -114.51 92.82
CA GLU A 51 76.67 -114.08 91.56
C GLU A 51 75.70 -114.24 90.38
N ALA A 52 74.96 -115.35 90.31
CA ALA A 52 73.91 -115.55 89.32
C ALA A 52 72.77 -114.50 89.46
N ALA A 53 72.36 -114.20 90.70
CA ALA A 53 71.37 -113.15 90.97
C ALA A 53 71.92 -111.75 90.63
N ALA A 54 73.21 -111.47 90.89
CA ALA A 54 73.86 -110.22 90.52
C ALA A 54 74.02 -110.06 89.00
N ALA A 55 74.28 -111.16 88.27
CA ALA A 55 74.29 -111.18 86.81
C ALA A 55 72.90 -110.96 86.22
N GLN A 56 71.85 -111.57 86.80
CA GLN A 56 70.46 -111.30 86.40
C GLN A 56 70.04 -109.86 86.73
N ALA A 57 70.49 -109.30 87.85
CA ALA A 57 70.23 -107.91 88.20
C ALA A 57 70.96 -106.92 87.27
N SER A 58 72.21 -107.19 86.88
CA SER A 58 72.93 -106.35 85.92
C SER A 58 72.37 -106.46 84.51
N GLU A 59 71.92 -107.65 84.07
CA GLU A 59 71.19 -107.85 82.82
C GLU A 59 69.83 -107.13 82.84
N ALA A 60 69.10 -107.18 83.95
CA ALA A 60 67.85 -106.44 84.13
C ALA A 60 68.07 -104.92 84.11
N LEU A 61 69.12 -104.41 84.76
CA LEU A 61 69.49 -102.99 84.72
C LEU A 61 69.94 -102.55 83.32
N ALA A 62 70.67 -103.39 82.58
CA ALA A 62 71.02 -103.12 81.20
C ALA A 62 69.77 -103.05 80.30
N LYS A 63 68.80 -103.98 80.49
CA LYS A 63 67.51 -103.94 79.79
C LYS A 63 66.66 -102.73 80.16
N VAL A 64 66.67 -102.30 81.42
CA VAL A 64 66.00 -101.06 81.86
C VAL A 64 66.65 -99.84 81.21
N SER A 65 67.98 -99.73 81.23
CA SER A 65 68.71 -98.62 80.61
C SER A 65 68.51 -98.57 79.09
N GLU A 66 68.45 -99.73 78.41
CA GLU A 66 68.12 -99.83 77.00
C GLU A 66 66.67 -99.38 76.72
N LEU A 67 65.70 -99.84 77.53
CA LEU A 67 64.30 -99.42 77.41
C LEU A 67 64.11 -97.93 77.73
N GLU A 68 64.86 -97.37 78.69
CA GLU A 68 64.88 -95.93 78.98
C GLU A 68 65.45 -95.15 77.80
N SER A 69 66.54 -95.62 77.19
CA SER A 69 67.11 -95.01 75.98
C SER A 69 66.14 -95.07 74.79
N GLN A 70 65.48 -96.21 74.56
CA GLN A 70 64.46 -96.37 73.53
C GLN A 70 63.23 -95.49 73.79
N LEU A 71 62.83 -95.32 75.06
CA LEU A 71 61.69 -94.50 75.45
C LEU A 71 62.00 -93.00 75.31
N GLU A 72 63.20 -92.55 75.66
CA GLU A 72 63.66 -91.18 75.37
C GLU A 72 63.81 -90.92 73.86
N ALA A 73 64.33 -91.88 73.09
CA ALA A 73 64.36 -91.78 71.63
C ALA A 73 62.93 -91.68 71.04
N ALA A 74 61.97 -92.46 71.56
CA ALA A 74 60.58 -92.39 71.16
C ALA A 74 59.88 -91.07 71.60
N ARG A 75 60.23 -90.53 72.77
CA ARG A 75 59.78 -89.20 73.22
C ARG A 75 60.30 -88.12 72.28
N GLY A 76 61.59 -88.08 72.01
CA GLY A 76 62.21 -87.12 71.10
C GLY A 76 61.66 -87.22 69.67
N ALA A 77 61.41 -88.43 69.17
CA ALA A 77 60.76 -88.65 67.88
C ALA A 77 59.31 -88.11 67.85
N LEU A 78 58.52 -88.38 68.90
CA LEU A 78 57.14 -87.88 69.02
C LEU A 78 57.08 -86.36 69.21
N GLU A 79 58.05 -85.76 69.91
CA GLU A 79 58.18 -84.30 70.03
C GLU A 79 58.59 -83.65 68.71
N ALA A 80 59.51 -84.25 67.96
CA ALA A 80 59.87 -83.81 66.62
C ALA A 80 58.69 -83.93 65.64
N GLU A 81 57.92 -85.03 65.69
CA GLU A 81 56.70 -85.21 64.90
C GLU A 81 55.63 -84.18 65.27
N ARG A 82 55.41 -83.91 66.56
CA ARG A 82 54.50 -82.86 67.03
C ARG A 82 54.94 -81.48 66.58
N ALA A 83 56.23 -81.16 66.61
CA ALA A 83 56.76 -79.90 66.12
C ALA A 83 56.60 -79.75 64.59
N ALA A 84 56.85 -80.82 63.82
CA ALA A 84 56.60 -80.84 62.39
C ALA A 84 55.11 -80.70 62.05
N ASN A 85 54.23 -81.41 62.75
CA ASN A 85 52.79 -81.31 62.60
C ASN A 85 52.28 -79.90 62.97
N ALA A 86 52.81 -79.28 64.03
CA ALA A 86 52.50 -77.89 64.37
C ALA A 86 52.91 -76.92 63.25
N ALA A 87 54.14 -77.05 62.73
CA ALA A 87 54.62 -76.23 61.62
C ALA A 87 53.78 -76.42 60.33
N HIS A 88 53.31 -77.65 60.05
CA HIS A 88 52.39 -77.93 58.95
C HIS A 88 50.99 -77.34 59.17
N ILE A 89 50.50 -77.29 60.42
CA ILE A 89 49.23 -76.63 60.76
C ILE A 89 49.36 -75.11 60.58
N ASP A 90 50.46 -74.50 60.98
CA ASP A 90 50.72 -73.05 60.81
C ASP A 90 50.88 -72.68 59.31
N ASP A 91 51.59 -73.49 58.51
CA ASP A 91 51.69 -73.33 57.05
C ASP A 91 50.34 -73.56 56.34
N ALA A 92 49.52 -74.50 56.81
CA ALA A 92 48.15 -74.65 56.32
C ALA A 92 47.26 -73.45 56.67
N ALA A 93 47.39 -72.91 57.89
CA ALA A 93 46.62 -71.76 58.35
C ALA A 93 47.01 -70.47 57.62
N THR A 94 48.30 -70.25 57.34
CA THR A 94 48.75 -69.08 56.53
C THR A 94 48.23 -69.16 55.10
N ARG A 95 48.31 -70.32 54.44
CA ARG A 95 47.75 -70.52 53.10
C ARG A 95 46.23 -70.35 53.06
N LEU A 96 45.51 -70.77 54.11
CA LEU A 96 44.06 -70.59 54.20
C LEU A 96 43.69 -69.11 54.31
N ASN A 97 44.42 -68.34 55.15
CA ASN A 97 44.29 -66.87 55.20
C ASN A 97 44.63 -66.18 53.87
N GLU A 98 45.61 -66.68 53.10
CA GLU A 98 45.93 -66.15 51.77
C GLU A 98 44.83 -66.45 50.75
N LEU A 99 44.26 -67.67 50.76
CA LEU A 99 43.11 -68.03 49.92
C LEU A 99 41.86 -67.21 50.26
N GLU A 100 41.59 -66.96 51.54
CA GLU A 100 40.49 -66.07 51.97
C GLU A 100 40.70 -64.63 51.48
N ARG A 101 41.93 -64.09 51.55
CA ARG A 101 42.26 -62.77 50.99
C ARG A 101 42.13 -62.71 49.48
N LEU A 102 42.53 -63.77 48.77
CA LEU A 102 42.36 -63.86 47.32
C LEU A 102 40.88 -63.94 46.93
N ALA A 103 40.07 -64.70 47.69
CA ALA A 103 38.62 -64.75 47.49
C ALA A 103 37.97 -63.37 47.72
N GLN A 104 38.31 -62.70 48.82
CA GLN A 104 37.85 -61.32 49.11
C GLN A 104 38.24 -60.35 47.98
N ALA A 105 39.49 -60.38 47.51
CA ALA A 105 39.93 -59.53 46.40
C ALA A 105 39.21 -59.86 45.08
N HIS A 106 38.88 -61.13 44.82
CA HIS A 106 38.07 -61.53 43.67
C HIS A 106 36.62 -61.06 43.78
N ASP A 107 36.01 -61.13 44.96
CA ASP A 107 34.66 -60.63 45.22
C ASP A 107 34.58 -59.10 45.09
N GLU A 108 35.58 -58.37 45.59
CA GLU A 108 35.72 -56.92 45.43
C GLU A 108 35.88 -56.52 43.96
N LEU A 109 36.74 -57.23 43.20
CA LEU A 109 36.87 -57.02 41.76
C LEU A 109 35.58 -57.38 41.01
N GLY A 110 34.88 -58.43 41.42
CA GLY A 110 33.57 -58.81 40.86
C GLY A 110 32.52 -57.71 41.06
N ALA A 111 32.44 -57.16 42.27
CA ALA A 111 31.55 -56.04 42.59
C ALA A 111 31.91 -54.76 41.81
N LEU A 112 33.21 -54.46 41.66
CA LEU A 112 33.68 -53.33 40.86
C LEU A 112 33.36 -53.50 39.37
N VAL A 113 33.57 -54.69 38.80
CA VAL A 113 33.23 -55.01 37.40
C VAL A 113 31.73 -54.94 37.17
N ALA A 114 30.90 -55.45 38.09
CA ALA A 114 29.44 -55.32 38.02
C ALA A 114 29.01 -53.84 38.02
N SER A 115 29.53 -53.04 38.96
CA SER A 115 29.27 -51.60 39.04
C SER A 115 29.69 -50.85 37.77
N LYS A 116 30.85 -51.19 37.19
CA LYS A 116 31.32 -50.58 35.93
C LYS A 116 30.52 -51.02 34.71
N ASN A 117 30.01 -52.26 34.69
CA ASN A 117 29.07 -52.69 33.64
C ASN A 117 27.74 -51.94 33.73
N ASP A 118 27.22 -51.67 34.94
CA ASP A 118 26.02 -50.86 35.14
C ASP A 118 26.23 -49.40 34.70
N GLU A 119 27.38 -48.79 35.01
CA GLU A 119 27.75 -47.45 34.50
C GLU A 119 27.86 -47.42 32.97
N LEU A 120 28.47 -48.45 32.36
CA LEU A 120 28.57 -48.58 30.90
C LEU A 120 27.20 -48.77 30.23
N ALA A 121 26.28 -49.50 30.87
CA ALA A 121 24.91 -49.66 30.40
C ALA A 121 24.14 -48.33 30.42
N ARG A 122 24.21 -47.60 31.53
CA ARG A 122 23.55 -46.27 31.67
C ARG A 122 24.10 -45.26 30.67
N THR A 123 25.42 -45.11 30.59
CA THR A 123 26.05 -44.16 29.64
C THR A 123 25.81 -44.54 28.17
N THR A 124 25.64 -45.83 27.87
CA THR A 124 25.22 -46.28 26.52
C THR A 124 23.77 -45.89 26.23
N GLN A 125 22.86 -46.06 27.20
CA GLN A 125 21.46 -45.64 27.08
C GLN A 125 21.35 -44.12 26.91
N GLU A 126 21.96 -43.33 27.79
CA GLU A 126 21.98 -41.85 27.74
C GLU A 126 22.50 -41.33 26.40
N ARG A 127 23.56 -41.94 25.86
CA ARG A 127 24.10 -41.62 24.53
C ARG A 127 23.11 -41.91 23.41
N ASP A 128 22.38 -43.01 23.48
CA ASP A 128 21.44 -43.40 22.43
C ASP A 128 20.12 -42.63 22.53
N GLU A 129 19.70 -42.21 23.73
CA GLU A 129 18.65 -41.21 23.95
C GLU A 129 19.04 -39.84 23.37
N ALA A 130 20.23 -39.32 23.70
CA ALA A 130 20.74 -38.06 23.15
C ALA A 130 20.85 -38.08 21.60
N ARG A 131 21.18 -39.24 21.01
CA ARG A 131 21.16 -39.42 19.54
C ARG A 131 19.76 -39.36 18.96
N GLN A 132 18.75 -39.90 19.64
CA GLN A 132 17.34 -39.79 19.23
C GLN A 132 16.83 -38.35 19.35
N GLU A 133 17.20 -37.63 20.41
CA GLU A 133 16.90 -36.20 20.55
C GLU A 133 17.52 -35.37 19.43
N ILE A 134 18.82 -35.55 19.14
CA ILE A 134 19.51 -34.87 18.03
C ILE A 134 18.84 -35.17 16.68
N ALA A 135 18.45 -36.43 16.43
CA ALA A 135 17.73 -36.79 15.20
C ALA A 135 16.35 -36.13 15.11
N THR A 136 15.62 -36.06 16.24
CA THR A 136 14.30 -35.43 16.32
C THR A 136 14.36 -33.92 16.12
N LEU A 137 15.33 -33.25 16.75
CA LEU A 137 15.60 -31.82 16.57
C LEU A 137 16.07 -31.53 15.13
N GLY A 138 16.92 -32.37 14.55
CA GLY A 138 17.34 -32.26 13.15
C GLY A 138 16.16 -32.32 12.17
N ALA A 139 15.26 -33.28 12.35
CA ALA A 139 14.04 -33.40 11.55
C ALA A 139 13.11 -32.17 11.72
N ALA A 140 12.96 -31.67 12.95
CA ALA A 140 12.18 -30.46 13.22
C ALA A 140 12.78 -29.20 12.57
N CYS A 141 14.11 -29.05 12.64
CA CYS A 141 14.82 -27.96 11.96
C CYS A 141 14.69 -28.04 10.44
N GLN A 142 14.79 -29.23 9.84
CA GLN A 142 14.58 -29.42 8.40
C GLN A 142 13.14 -29.04 8.00
N ALA A 143 12.13 -29.56 8.70
CA ALA A 143 10.74 -29.22 8.43
C ALA A 143 10.46 -27.71 8.54
N LYS A 144 11.07 -27.02 9.52
CA LYS A 144 10.96 -25.56 9.64
C LYS A 144 11.69 -24.81 8.52
N SER A 145 12.82 -25.32 8.03
CA SER A 145 13.50 -24.77 6.86
C SER A 145 12.62 -24.86 5.61
N GLU A 146 11.99 -26.02 5.37
CA GLU A 146 11.07 -26.22 4.24
C GLU A 146 9.82 -25.32 4.35
N GLU A 147 9.28 -25.10 5.54
CA GLU A 147 8.18 -24.15 5.76
C GLU A 147 8.61 -22.72 5.41
N VAL A 148 9.78 -22.28 5.86
CA VAL A 148 10.34 -20.94 5.54
C VAL A 148 10.59 -20.77 4.04
N GLU A 149 11.11 -21.79 3.36
CA GLU A 149 11.27 -21.77 1.89
C GLU A 149 9.92 -21.64 1.17
N ARG A 150 8.90 -22.41 1.59
CA ARG A 150 7.54 -22.32 1.01
C ARG A 150 6.94 -20.93 1.19
N TRP A 151 7.02 -20.37 2.41
CA TRP A 151 6.51 -19.03 2.71
C TRP A 151 7.25 -17.94 1.94
N THR A 152 8.57 -18.10 1.76
CA THR A 152 9.40 -17.17 0.96
C THR A 152 8.97 -17.18 -0.51
N HIS A 153 8.75 -18.36 -1.09
CA HIS A 153 8.24 -18.49 -2.46
C HIS A 153 6.82 -17.91 -2.61
N GLU A 154 5.92 -18.19 -1.67
CA GLU A 154 4.55 -17.65 -1.70
C GLU A 154 4.52 -16.13 -1.56
N ALA A 155 5.35 -15.55 -0.69
CA ALA A 155 5.51 -14.11 -0.54
C ALA A 155 6.07 -13.46 -1.83
N SER A 156 7.08 -14.07 -2.47
CA SER A 156 7.60 -13.59 -3.76
C SER A 156 6.55 -13.67 -4.87
N ALA A 157 5.75 -14.73 -4.92
CA ALA A 157 4.65 -14.88 -5.88
C ALA A 157 3.47 -13.93 -5.60
N ALA A 158 3.20 -13.59 -4.33
CA ALA A 158 2.22 -12.58 -3.95
C ALA A 158 2.70 -11.16 -4.33
N SER A 159 3.96 -10.83 -4.06
CA SER A 159 4.56 -9.54 -4.45
C SER A 159 4.56 -9.36 -5.98
N SER A 160 4.93 -10.40 -6.73
CA SER A 160 4.89 -10.38 -8.21
C SER A 160 3.47 -10.15 -8.75
N ARG A 161 2.44 -10.77 -8.12
CA ARG A 161 1.03 -10.54 -8.45
C ARG A 161 0.57 -9.12 -8.12
N ALA A 162 1.01 -8.55 -7.00
CA ALA A 162 0.70 -7.17 -6.63
C ALA A 162 1.30 -6.17 -7.65
N GLN A 163 2.58 -6.32 -7.99
CA GLN A 163 3.25 -5.49 -9.01
C GLN A 163 2.55 -5.57 -10.38
N ALA A 164 2.11 -6.76 -10.80
CA ALA A 164 1.36 -6.93 -12.04
C ALA A 164 -0.02 -6.25 -11.99
N ALA A 165 -0.71 -6.30 -10.84
CA ALA A 165 -2.00 -5.61 -10.63
C ALA A 165 -1.85 -4.08 -10.61
N GLU A 166 -0.79 -3.56 -9.97
CA GLU A 166 -0.45 -2.13 -9.97
C GLU A 166 -0.15 -1.62 -11.39
N ALA A 167 0.66 -2.36 -12.16
CA ALA A 167 0.92 -2.03 -13.56
C ALA A 167 -0.34 -2.05 -14.44
N ALA A 168 -1.24 -3.03 -14.22
CA ALA A 168 -2.52 -3.09 -14.92
C ALA A 168 -3.46 -1.92 -14.54
N ALA A 169 -3.47 -1.52 -13.26
CA ALA A 169 -4.23 -0.37 -12.79
C ALA A 169 -3.70 0.95 -13.36
N ALA A 170 -2.38 1.12 -13.46
CA ALA A 170 -1.76 2.28 -14.10
C ALA A 170 -2.15 2.38 -15.58
N GLN A 171 -2.05 1.28 -16.35
CA GLN A 171 -2.48 1.23 -17.76
C GLN A 171 -3.99 1.47 -17.93
N ALA A 172 -4.81 1.03 -16.98
CA ALA A 172 -6.25 1.32 -17.00
C ALA A 172 -6.53 2.81 -16.75
N GLY A 173 -5.80 3.44 -15.83
CA GLY A 173 -5.87 4.89 -15.57
C GLY A 173 -5.45 5.73 -16.78
N GLU A 174 -4.35 5.35 -17.43
CA GLU A 174 -3.86 5.99 -18.67
C GLU A 174 -4.91 5.91 -19.78
N ARG A 175 -5.45 4.71 -20.07
CA ARG A 175 -6.51 4.51 -21.08
C ARG A 175 -7.81 5.26 -20.76
N LEU A 176 -8.13 5.47 -19.49
CA LEU A 176 -9.28 6.29 -19.08
C LEU A 176 -9.02 7.79 -19.31
N ALA A 177 -7.79 8.26 -19.08
CA ALA A 177 -7.39 9.63 -19.40
C ALA A 177 -7.39 9.88 -20.91
N GLU A 178 -6.84 8.96 -21.72
CA GLU A 178 -6.89 9.02 -23.19
C GLU A 178 -8.35 9.10 -23.69
N ARG A 179 -9.24 8.24 -23.17
CA ARG A 179 -10.66 8.26 -23.54
C ARG A 179 -11.34 9.56 -23.15
N ALA A 180 -11.08 10.10 -21.96
CA ALA A 180 -11.64 11.38 -21.53
C ALA A 180 -11.20 12.53 -22.46
N VAL A 181 -9.93 12.56 -22.89
CA VAL A 181 -9.45 13.54 -23.88
C VAL A 181 -10.22 13.39 -25.20
N VAL A 182 -10.28 12.18 -25.78
CA VAL A 182 -10.99 11.91 -27.04
C VAL A 182 -12.49 12.23 -26.95
N GLU A 183 -13.12 11.98 -25.80
CA GLU A 183 -14.52 12.36 -25.54
C GLU A 183 -14.68 13.89 -25.51
N THR A 184 -13.81 14.64 -24.83
CA THR A 184 -13.88 16.11 -24.82
C THR A 184 -13.61 16.74 -26.19
N GLU A 185 -12.69 16.17 -26.97
CA GLU A 185 -12.42 16.56 -28.36
C GLU A 185 -13.67 16.32 -29.22
N ARG A 186 -14.28 15.14 -29.12
CA ARG A 186 -15.51 14.78 -29.82
C ARG A 186 -16.68 15.70 -29.45
N GLU A 187 -16.86 16.03 -28.17
CA GLU A 187 -17.87 16.99 -27.72
C GLU A 187 -17.59 18.41 -28.22
N SER A 188 -16.32 18.81 -28.35
CA SER A 188 -15.96 20.10 -28.96
C SER A 188 -16.30 20.13 -30.45
N ALA A 189 -16.02 19.06 -31.18
CA ALA A 189 -16.32 18.92 -32.60
C ALA A 189 -17.84 18.88 -32.87
N HIS A 190 -18.62 18.17 -32.05
CA HIS A 190 -20.08 18.19 -32.15
C HIS A 190 -20.67 19.58 -31.86
N ARG A 191 -20.12 20.33 -30.89
CA ARG A 191 -20.53 21.73 -30.63
C ARG A 191 -20.18 22.66 -31.79
N ALA A 192 -18.99 22.52 -32.38
CA ALA A 192 -18.59 23.30 -33.56
C ALA A 192 -19.51 23.03 -34.76
N MET A 193 -19.75 21.76 -35.10
CA MET A 193 -20.66 21.38 -36.19
C MET A 193 -22.10 21.88 -35.97
N ALA A 194 -22.59 21.84 -34.72
CA ALA A 194 -23.90 22.39 -34.38
C ALA A 194 -23.97 23.92 -34.58
N ALA A 195 -22.90 24.64 -34.23
CA ALA A 195 -22.80 26.09 -34.45
C ALA A 195 -22.72 26.44 -35.94
N GLU A 196 -21.97 25.69 -36.74
CA GLU A 196 -21.90 25.87 -38.21
C GLU A 196 -23.26 25.63 -38.88
N LEU A 197 -23.96 24.56 -38.50
CA LEU A 197 -25.31 24.27 -38.99
C LEU A 197 -26.32 25.37 -38.61
N GLN A 198 -26.17 25.96 -37.41
CA GLN A 198 -27.02 27.08 -37.00
C GLN A 198 -26.70 28.35 -37.81
N ALA A 199 -25.42 28.70 -37.95
CA ALA A 199 -24.99 29.85 -38.77
C ALA A 199 -25.45 29.71 -40.24
N SER A 200 -25.40 28.51 -40.81
CA SER A 200 -25.91 28.24 -42.16
C SER A 200 -27.43 28.43 -42.26
N ARG A 201 -28.21 28.01 -41.25
CA ARG A 201 -29.66 28.23 -41.21
C ARG A 201 -30.01 29.71 -41.10
N ASP A 202 -29.29 30.45 -40.26
CA ASP A 202 -29.54 31.87 -40.05
C ASP A 202 -29.18 32.68 -41.33
N ALA A 203 -28.06 32.35 -41.98
CA ALA A 203 -27.69 32.91 -43.27
C ALA A 203 -28.74 32.64 -44.37
N LEU A 204 -29.27 31.41 -44.46
CA LEU A 204 -30.36 31.06 -45.39
C LEU A 204 -31.68 31.77 -45.04
N ALA A 205 -31.95 32.04 -43.76
CA ALA A 205 -33.12 32.80 -43.34
C ALA A 205 -33.00 34.28 -43.76
N ASP A 206 -31.81 34.87 -43.64
CA ASP A 206 -31.55 36.26 -44.06
C ASP A 206 -31.49 36.41 -45.58
N GLU A 207 -30.94 35.44 -46.31
CA GLU A 207 -31.03 35.39 -47.78
C GLU A 207 -32.48 35.34 -48.24
N ARG A 208 -33.33 34.51 -47.61
CA ARG A 208 -34.78 34.46 -47.90
C ARG A 208 -35.49 35.78 -47.61
N LYS A 209 -35.14 36.49 -46.53
CA LYS A 209 -35.68 37.84 -46.25
C LYS A 209 -35.26 38.85 -47.33
N SER A 210 -33.99 38.84 -47.75
CA SER A 210 -33.51 39.74 -48.81
C SER A 210 -34.10 39.39 -50.19
N ALA A 211 -34.30 38.10 -50.49
CA ALA A 211 -35.00 37.68 -51.70
C ALA A 211 -36.46 38.15 -51.69
N ALA A 212 -37.17 38.01 -50.56
CA ALA A 212 -38.51 38.54 -50.40
C ALA A 212 -38.57 40.06 -50.60
N SER A 213 -37.67 40.83 -49.97
CA SER A 213 -37.65 42.30 -50.16
C SER A 213 -37.38 42.70 -51.62
N ARG A 214 -36.49 41.98 -52.33
CA ARG A 214 -36.25 42.21 -53.77
C ARG A 214 -37.46 41.87 -54.64
N VAL A 215 -38.24 40.86 -54.29
CA VAL A 215 -39.50 40.52 -55.00
C VAL A 215 -40.54 41.62 -54.78
N GLU A 216 -40.68 42.13 -53.56
CA GLU A 216 -41.59 43.25 -53.28
C GLU A 216 -41.14 44.55 -53.98
N GLU A 217 -39.84 44.88 -53.96
CA GLU A 217 -39.28 45.99 -54.75
C GLU A 217 -39.53 45.82 -56.27
N ALA A 218 -39.45 44.58 -56.79
CA ALA A 218 -39.73 44.30 -58.19
C ALA A 218 -41.24 44.43 -58.51
N SER A 219 -42.12 44.00 -57.61
CA SER A 219 -43.58 44.17 -57.78
C SER A 219 -43.97 45.64 -57.85
N VAL A 220 -43.47 46.48 -56.92
CA VAL A 220 -43.68 47.94 -56.91
C VAL A 220 -43.17 48.57 -58.22
N ARG A 221 -41.99 48.17 -58.71
CA ARG A 221 -41.46 48.67 -60.00
C ARG A 221 -42.32 48.26 -61.19
N ILE A 222 -42.95 47.08 -61.16
CA ILE A 222 -43.88 46.63 -62.21
C ILE A 222 -45.16 47.48 -62.16
N GLU A 223 -45.75 47.69 -60.98
CA GLU A 223 -46.92 48.56 -60.81
C GLU A 223 -46.66 50.01 -61.26
N GLU A 224 -45.45 50.54 -60.97
CA GLU A 224 -45.01 51.84 -61.47
C GLU A 224 -44.88 51.88 -63.00
N LEU A 225 -44.30 50.84 -63.62
CA LEU A 225 -44.20 50.74 -65.08
C LEU A 225 -45.58 50.62 -65.74
N GLU A 226 -46.50 49.86 -65.16
CA GLU A 226 -47.89 49.77 -65.64
C GLU A 226 -48.62 51.12 -65.49
N ARG A 227 -48.38 51.85 -64.39
CA ARG A 227 -48.91 53.21 -64.20
C ARG A 227 -48.38 54.17 -65.25
N VAL A 228 -47.05 54.24 -65.44
CA VAL A 228 -46.43 55.10 -66.46
C VAL A 228 -46.88 54.71 -67.88
N THR A 229 -47.08 53.42 -68.15
CA THR A 229 -47.61 52.95 -69.44
C THR A 229 -49.05 53.43 -69.67
N ARG A 230 -49.90 53.41 -68.64
CA ARG A 230 -51.27 53.97 -68.69
C ARG A 230 -51.26 55.49 -68.87
N GLU A 231 -50.43 56.21 -68.11
CA GLU A 231 -50.26 57.67 -68.23
C GLU A 231 -49.76 58.07 -69.63
N LEU A 232 -48.81 57.32 -70.20
CA LEU A 232 -48.33 57.51 -71.57
C LEU A 232 -49.41 57.20 -72.63
N GLY A 233 -50.23 56.19 -72.39
CA GLY A 233 -51.40 55.88 -73.23
C GLY A 233 -52.40 57.03 -73.26
N GLN A 234 -52.78 57.52 -72.08
CA GLN A 234 -53.68 58.67 -71.93
C GLN A 234 -53.10 59.95 -72.57
N ALA A 235 -51.79 60.21 -72.40
CA ALA A 235 -51.14 61.35 -73.04
C ALA A 235 -51.14 61.24 -74.58
N ARG A 236 -50.98 60.03 -75.14
CA ARG A 236 -51.10 59.78 -76.59
C ARG A 236 -52.54 59.99 -77.08
N GLU A 237 -53.54 59.54 -76.32
CA GLU A 237 -54.95 59.80 -76.63
C GLU A 237 -55.28 61.29 -76.59
N GLN A 238 -54.77 62.03 -75.60
CA GLN A 238 -54.91 63.50 -75.52
C GLN A 238 -54.24 64.21 -76.70
N ILE A 239 -53.04 63.80 -77.10
CA ILE A 239 -52.36 64.33 -78.29
C ILE A 239 -53.14 64.00 -79.57
N ALA A 240 -53.71 62.80 -79.69
CA ALA A 240 -54.56 62.44 -80.82
C ALA A 240 -55.85 63.27 -80.87
N ALA A 241 -56.47 63.54 -79.72
CA ALA A 241 -57.64 64.41 -79.61
C ALA A 241 -57.30 65.87 -79.97
N LEU A 242 -56.19 66.41 -79.46
CA LEU A 242 -55.72 67.76 -79.79
C LEU A 242 -55.41 67.89 -81.29
N ASN A 243 -54.68 66.93 -81.89
CA ASN A 243 -54.45 66.89 -83.34
C ASN A 243 -55.77 66.78 -84.13
N GLY A 244 -56.78 66.08 -83.59
CA GLY A 244 -58.13 66.03 -84.15
C GLY A 244 -58.85 67.37 -84.10
N HIS A 245 -58.74 68.09 -82.98
CA HIS A 245 -59.24 69.46 -82.83
C HIS A 245 -58.51 70.44 -83.75
N ASP A 246 -57.19 70.37 -83.88
CA ASP A 246 -56.39 71.19 -84.79
C ASP A 246 -56.71 70.89 -86.26
N ALA A 247 -56.98 69.62 -86.61
CA ALA A 247 -57.42 69.24 -87.94
C ALA A 247 -58.84 69.77 -88.25
N ALA A 248 -59.74 69.76 -87.25
CA ALA A 248 -61.08 70.34 -87.36
C ALA A 248 -61.03 71.87 -87.47
N ALA A 249 -60.34 72.56 -86.56
CA ALA A 249 -60.12 74.01 -86.61
C ALA A 249 -59.39 74.44 -87.90
N GLY A 250 -58.43 73.64 -88.37
CA GLY A 250 -57.76 73.83 -89.65
C GLY A 250 -58.64 73.55 -90.87
N ALA A 251 -59.73 72.78 -90.73
CA ALA A 251 -60.75 72.60 -91.76
C ALA A 251 -61.78 73.75 -91.72
N GLU A 252 -62.19 74.20 -90.54
CA GLU A 252 -63.02 75.41 -90.35
C GLU A 252 -62.31 76.66 -90.87
N LEU A 253 -61.02 76.85 -90.57
CA LEU A 253 -60.21 77.94 -91.16
C LEU A 253 -60.17 77.88 -92.69
N ARG A 254 -60.13 76.68 -93.28
CA ARG A 254 -60.21 76.52 -94.75
C ARG A 254 -61.61 76.81 -95.29
N ALA A 255 -62.67 76.41 -94.58
CA ALA A 255 -64.04 76.73 -94.94
C ALA A 255 -64.29 78.24 -94.85
N VAL A 256 -63.90 78.90 -93.76
CA VAL A 256 -63.96 80.36 -93.59
C VAL A 256 -63.10 81.06 -94.64
N ALA A 257 -61.90 80.58 -94.97
CA ALA A 257 -61.09 81.15 -96.05
C ALA A 257 -61.77 81.01 -97.43
N GLN A 258 -62.45 79.88 -97.70
CA GLN A 258 -63.25 79.69 -98.91
C GLN A 258 -64.51 80.57 -98.92
N GLU A 259 -65.20 80.73 -97.79
CA GLU A 259 -66.34 81.62 -97.64
C GLU A 259 -65.95 83.10 -97.81
N VAL A 260 -64.80 83.50 -97.25
CA VAL A 260 -64.22 84.84 -97.43
C VAL A 260 -63.77 85.04 -98.88
N ALA A 261 -63.17 84.03 -99.53
CA ALA A 261 -62.84 84.10 -100.95
C ALA A 261 -64.10 84.22 -101.82
N ALA A 262 -65.13 83.41 -101.58
CA ALA A 262 -66.41 83.48 -102.29
C ALA A 262 -67.23 84.73 -101.92
N ALA A 263 -67.07 85.29 -100.72
CA ALA A 263 -67.63 86.59 -100.34
C ALA A 263 -66.88 87.73 -101.03
N ARG A 264 -65.57 87.59 -101.22
CA ARG A 264 -64.74 88.53 -101.98
C ARG A 264 -65.04 88.46 -103.47
N GLU A 265 -65.15 87.28 -104.09
CA GLU A 265 -65.61 87.15 -105.48
C GLU A 265 -67.02 87.72 -105.66
N ARG A 266 -67.93 87.54 -104.69
CA ARG A 266 -69.24 88.20 -104.69
C ARG A 266 -69.14 89.72 -104.48
N ALA A 267 -68.19 90.19 -103.67
CA ALA A 267 -67.94 91.62 -103.48
C ALA A 267 -67.33 92.24 -104.72
N ASP A 268 -66.31 91.63 -105.33
CA ASP A 268 -65.67 92.03 -106.59
C ASP A 268 -66.67 91.96 -107.76
N ALA A 269 -67.57 90.98 -107.80
CA ALA A 269 -68.66 90.91 -108.77
C ALA A 269 -69.76 91.95 -108.49
N ALA A 270 -70.04 92.26 -107.23
CA ALA A 270 -70.92 93.35 -106.83
C ALA A 270 -70.27 94.72 -107.07
N GLU A 271 -68.93 94.84 -107.02
CA GLU A 271 -68.14 96.01 -107.39
C GLU A 271 -68.08 96.16 -108.91
N LEU A 272 -68.02 95.06 -109.68
CA LEU A 272 -68.16 95.11 -111.13
C LEU A 272 -69.59 95.51 -111.55
N HIS A 273 -70.62 94.99 -110.88
CA HIS A 273 -71.99 95.46 -111.07
C HIS A 273 -72.22 96.87 -110.53
N ALA A 274 -71.55 97.28 -109.44
CA ALA A 274 -71.58 98.64 -108.93
C ALA A 274 -70.82 99.59 -109.86
N ALA A 275 -69.73 99.16 -110.49
CA ALA A 275 -68.99 99.90 -111.51
C ALA A 275 -69.75 99.95 -112.84
N GLU A 276 -70.53 98.92 -113.19
CA GLU A 276 -71.46 98.94 -114.31
C GLU A 276 -72.68 99.85 -114.01
N LEU A 277 -73.16 99.84 -112.75
CA LEU A 277 -74.15 100.77 -112.25
C LEU A 277 -73.59 102.19 -112.16
N GLU A 278 -72.33 102.41 -111.78
CA GLU A 278 -71.60 103.69 -111.80
C GLU A 278 -71.27 104.10 -113.24
N HIS A 279 -71.15 103.18 -114.19
CA HIS A 279 -71.06 103.55 -115.61
C HIS A 279 -72.45 103.98 -116.15
N ARG A 280 -73.53 103.38 -115.64
CA ARG A 280 -74.93 103.80 -115.88
C ARG A 280 -75.32 105.05 -115.08
N LEU A 281 -74.71 105.28 -113.92
CA LEU A 281 -74.97 106.38 -113.00
C LEU A 281 -74.07 107.57 -113.30
N ALA A 282 -72.82 107.43 -113.74
CA ALA A 282 -72.06 108.53 -114.37
C ALA A 282 -72.76 109.04 -115.66
N LYS A 283 -73.55 108.18 -116.32
CA LYS A 283 -74.51 108.55 -117.38
C LYS A 283 -75.77 109.27 -116.88
N ARG A 284 -75.97 109.40 -115.57
CA ARG A 284 -77.09 110.05 -114.85
C ARG A 284 -76.66 111.07 -113.78
N GLU A 285 -75.37 111.12 -113.41
CA GLU A 285 -74.76 111.89 -112.32
C GLU A 285 -73.70 112.87 -112.86
N HIS A 286 -73.69 113.08 -114.18
CA HIS A 286 -73.56 114.45 -114.71
C HIS A 286 -74.79 115.33 -114.35
N ALA A 287 -75.78 114.82 -113.62
CA ALA A 287 -76.99 115.53 -113.22
C ALA A 287 -77.32 115.51 -111.72
N ASP A 288 -76.43 115.07 -110.81
CA ASP A 288 -76.44 115.60 -109.45
C ASP A 288 -75.14 115.31 -108.68
N ALA A 289 -74.70 116.31 -107.92
CA ALA A 289 -73.50 116.24 -107.11
C ALA A 289 -73.83 116.26 -105.61
N ALA A 290 -72.87 115.75 -104.83
CA ALA A 290 -72.39 116.34 -103.57
C ALA A 290 -72.82 115.68 -102.22
N LEU A 291 -71.75 115.31 -101.48
CA LEU A 291 -71.53 115.26 -100.01
C LEU A 291 -71.34 113.90 -99.28
N LYS A 292 -70.05 113.60 -99.01
CA LYS A 292 -69.43 113.25 -97.70
C LYS A 292 -69.63 111.84 -97.08
N SER A 293 -68.75 111.29 -96.23
CA SER A 293 -67.26 111.24 -96.14
C SER A 293 -66.77 110.56 -94.82
N VAL A 294 -65.67 109.78 -94.89
CA VAL A 294 -64.57 109.64 -93.87
C VAL A 294 -64.64 108.54 -92.74
N PRO A 295 -63.49 107.96 -92.27
CA PRO A 295 -63.38 106.53 -91.82
C PRO A 295 -62.48 106.20 -90.56
N GLY A 296 -62.21 104.89 -90.28
CA GLY A 296 -61.09 104.33 -89.45
C GLY A 296 -61.41 103.92 -87.97
N ARG A 297 -60.61 103.14 -87.17
CA ARG A 297 -59.40 102.28 -87.35
C ARG A 297 -59.10 101.41 -86.04
N GLU A 298 -58.11 100.50 -86.08
CA GLU A 298 -57.51 99.44 -85.19
C GLU A 298 -57.05 99.74 -83.70
N ILE A 299 -56.32 98.79 -83.01
CA ILE A 299 -55.43 98.84 -81.78
C ILE A 299 -55.99 98.28 -80.41
N GLU A 300 -55.24 97.72 -79.41
CA GLU A 300 -54.20 96.63 -79.31
C GLU A 300 -53.75 96.25 -77.83
N ILE A 301 -53.14 95.06 -77.62
CA ILE A 301 -52.14 94.51 -76.60
C ILE A 301 -51.95 95.13 -75.16
N ARG A 302 -51.79 94.29 -74.08
CA ARG A 302 -50.69 94.41 -73.03
C ARG A 302 -50.47 93.23 -72.02
N ALA A 303 -49.33 93.26 -71.30
CA ALA A 303 -48.76 92.25 -70.35
C ALA A 303 -47.96 92.89 -69.15
N VAL A 304 -47.12 92.10 -68.42
CA VAL A 304 -46.17 92.43 -67.28
C VAL A 304 -46.78 92.23 -65.86
N GLY A 305 -46.11 91.82 -64.74
CA GLY A 305 -44.73 91.46 -64.33
C GLY A 305 -44.78 90.67 -62.98
N GLY A 306 -43.82 90.52 -62.05
CA GLY A 306 -42.40 90.94 -61.86
C GLY A 306 -42.03 90.97 -60.34
N ALA A 307 -40.85 90.50 -59.88
CA ALA A 307 -40.50 90.41 -58.42
C ALA A 307 -39.07 90.90 -58.03
N SER A 308 -38.84 91.25 -56.75
CA SER A 308 -37.75 92.13 -56.25
C SER A 308 -36.73 91.48 -55.27
N ALA A 309 -35.60 92.16 -55.05
CA ALA A 309 -34.36 91.59 -54.49
C ALA A 309 -34.25 91.52 -52.94
N ASP A 310 -35.15 92.13 -52.17
CA ASP A 310 -35.00 92.24 -50.70
C ASP A 310 -35.17 90.89 -49.96
N GLU A 311 -35.92 89.95 -50.54
CA GLU A 311 -36.16 88.61 -49.96
C GLU A 311 -34.86 87.80 -49.82
N VAL A 312 -33.89 88.00 -50.73
CA VAL A 312 -32.62 87.26 -50.76
C VAL A 312 -31.76 87.59 -49.53
N ILE A 313 -31.73 88.86 -49.10
CA ILE A 313 -30.92 89.31 -47.95
C ILE A 313 -31.54 88.82 -46.63
N ALA A 314 -32.88 88.75 -46.55
CA ALA A 314 -33.59 88.20 -45.40
C ALA A 314 -33.27 86.70 -45.20
N LEU A 315 -33.34 85.91 -46.27
CA LEU A 315 -33.01 84.48 -46.26
C LEU A 315 -31.55 84.23 -45.83
N GLN A 316 -30.60 85.02 -46.31
CA GLN A 316 -29.18 84.84 -45.98
C GLN A 316 -28.86 85.10 -44.49
N ARG A 317 -29.58 86.03 -43.84
CA ARG A 317 -29.49 86.24 -42.38
C ARG A 317 -30.12 85.09 -41.58
N GLN A 318 -31.21 84.51 -42.08
CA GLN A 318 -31.86 83.36 -41.43
C GLN A 318 -30.98 82.11 -41.46
N VAL A 319 -30.36 81.79 -42.61
CA VAL A 319 -29.48 80.62 -42.77
C VAL A 319 -28.23 80.73 -41.89
N THR A 320 -27.63 81.91 -41.78
CA THR A 320 -26.44 82.11 -40.92
C THR A 320 -26.75 82.05 -39.43
N ALA A 321 -27.95 82.47 -39.01
CA ALA A 321 -28.44 82.27 -37.64
C ALA A 321 -28.70 80.79 -37.32
N GLN A 322 -29.33 80.04 -38.25
CA GLN A 322 -29.53 78.60 -38.12
C GLN A 322 -28.22 77.83 -38.04
N ALA A 323 -27.22 78.16 -38.89
CA ALA A 323 -25.91 77.53 -38.87
C ALA A 323 -25.23 77.62 -37.49
N ARG A 324 -25.24 78.81 -36.86
CA ARG A 324 -24.70 79.01 -35.51
C ARG A 324 -25.48 78.27 -34.42
N ALA A 325 -26.81 78.15 -34.56
CA ALA A 325 -27.62 77.37 -33.64
C ALA A 325 -27.30 75.86 -33.73
N HIS A 326 -27.12 75.34 -34.95
CA HIS A 326 -26.70 73.95 -35.16
C HIS A 326 -25.28 73.70 -34.66
N GLU A 327 -24.32 74.61 -34.93
CA GLU A 327 -22.94 74.51 -34.43
C GLU A 327 -22.90 74.40 -32.89
N LYS A 328 -23.67 75.25 -32.19
CA LYS A 328 -23.81 75.15 -30.73
C LYS A 328 -24.44 73.83 -30.29
N ALA A 329 -25.51 73.39 -30.94
CA ALA A 329 -26.16 72.12 -30.60
C ALA A 329 -25.23 70.90 -30.82
N TYR A 330 -24.38 70.92 -31.85
CA TYR A 330 -23.36 69.90 -32.07
C TYR A 330 -22.25 69.96 -31.00
N GLY A 331 -21.86 71.15 -30.53
CA GLY A 331 -20.95 71.29 -29.38
C GLY A 331 -21.52 70.73 -28.07
N ASP A 332 -22.79 71.02 -27.78
CA ASP A 332 -23.49 70.51 -26.60
C ASP A 332 -23.72 68.98 -26.68
N LEU A 333 -23.91 68.42 -27.88
CA LEU A 333 -23.96 66.97 -28.10
C LEU A 333 -22.58 66.32 -27.94
N ARG A 334 -21.51 66.96 -28.44
CA ARG A 334 -20.15 66.46 -28.34
C ARG A 334 -19.66 66.40 -26.89
N THR A 335 -19.88 67.45 -26.12
CA THR A 335 -19.51 67.47 -24.69
C THR A 335 -20.27 66.42 -23.89
N LYS A 336 -21.56 66.19 -24.18
CA LYS A 336 -22.33 65.07 -23.60
C LYS A 336 -21.78 63.70 -24.02
N ALA A 337 -21.39 63.51 -25.28
CA ALA A 337 -20.77 62.27 -25.73
C ALA A 337 -19.43 62.01 -25.02
N GLU A 338 -18.61 63.06 -24.83
CA GLU A 338 -17.36 62.98 -24.06
C GLU A 338 -17.61 62.60 -22.59
N GLN A 339 -18.68 63.12 -21.96
CA GLN A 339 -19.12 62.72 -20.61
C GLN A 339 -19.63 61.26 -20.53
N TRP A 340 -20.35 60.77 -21.55
CA TRP A 340 -20.75 59.36 -21.61
C TRP A 340 -19.56 58.44 -21.80
N VAL A 341 -18.54 58.85 -22.57
CA VAL A 341 -17.30 58.09 -22.76
C VAL A 341 -16.46 58.05 -21.48
N SER A 342 -16.38 59.14 -20.70
CA SER A 342 -15.70 59.10 -19.40
C SER A 342 -16.45 58.23 -18.39
N TYR A 343 -17.78 58.37 -18.29
CA TYR A 343 -18.59 57.51 -17.41
C TYR A 343 -18.48 56.02 -17.78
N ALA A 344 -18.47 55.68 -19.08
CA ALA A 344 -18.28 54.30 -19.53
C ALA A 344 -16.88 53.75 -19.19
N LYS A 345 -15.83 54.58 -19.23
CA LYS A 345 -14.47 54.20 -18.79
C LYS A 345 -14.41 53.98 -17.27
N ASP A 346 -14.96 54.90 -16.48
CA ASP A 346 -15.02 54.77 -15.02
C ASP A 346 -15.82 53.53 -14.60
N LEU A 347 -16.96 53.26 -15.24
CA LEU A 347 -17.77 52.07 -14.99
C LEU A 347 -17.01 50.80 -15.37
N LYS A 348 -16.32 50.79 -16.52
CA LYS A 348 -15.48 49.66 -16.93
C LYS A 348 -14.36 49.41 -15.91
N GLN A 349 -13.64 50.44 -15.48
CA GLN A 349 -12.57 50.31 -14.49
C GLN A 349 -13.09 49.78 -13.14
N ARG A 350 -14.26 50.25 -12.67
CA ARG A 350 -14.90 49.72 -11.46
C ARG A 350 -15.34 48.26 -11.60
N LEU A 351 -15.81 47.85 -12.78
CA LEU A 351 -16.13 46.45 -13.07
C LEU A 351 -14.88 45.57 -13.12
N GLU A 352 -13.79 46.04 -13.72
CA GLU A 352 -12.50 45.35 -13.74
C GLU A 352 -11.96 45.18 -12.31
N GLN A 353 -11.93 46.24 -11.50
CA GLN A 353 -11.55 46.19 -10.08
C GLN A 353 -12.44 45.25 -9.25
N ALA A 354 -13.76 45.34 -9.40
CA ALA A 354 -14.68 44.45 -8.69
C ALA A 354 -14.52 42.98 -9.13
N ASN A 355 -14.16 42.73 -10.40
CA ASN A 355 -13.90 41.38 -10.89
C ASN A 355 -12.55 40.85 -10.35
N GLU A 356 -11.51 41.68 -10.29
CA GLU A 356 -10.23 41.35 -9.63
C GLU A 356 -10.42 41.04 -8.14
N GLU A 357 -11.18 41.86 -7.40
CA GLU A 357 -11.53 41.59 -6.00
C GLU A 357 -12.27 40.25 -5.84
N ASN A 358 -13.25 39.96 -6.70
CA ASN A 358 -13.96 38.68 -6.68
C ASN A 358 -13.04 37.50 -7.04
N LEU A 359 -12.11 37.65 -7.98
CA LEU A 359 -11.11 36.63 -8.31
C LEU A 359 -10.17 36.36 -7.13
N ILE A 360 -9.72 37.40 -6.43
CA ILE A 360 -8.88 37.26 -5.22
C ILE A 360 -9.65 36.58 -4.09
N ILE A 361 -10.92 36.97 -3.85
CA ILE A 361 -11.80 36.34 -2.85
C ILE A 361 -12.03 34.86 -3.20
N ASN A 362 -12.32 34.54 -4.46
CA ASN A 362 -12.52 33.18 -4.93
C ASN A 362 -11.25 32.33 -4.75
N ALA A 363 -10.09 32.81 -5.24
CA ALA A 363 -8.81 32.13 -5.08
C ALA A 363 -8.46 31.87 -3.60
N ARG A 364 -8.71 32.87 -2.73
CA ARG A 364 -8.55 32.73 -1.29
C ARG A 364 -9.50 31.68 -0.70
N SER A 365 -10.79 31.71 -1.05
CA SER A 365 -11.77 30.73 -0.53
C SER A 365 -11.46 29.29 -0.97
N VAL A 366 -10.98 29.11 -2.20
CA VAL A 366 -10.50 27.81 -2.70
C VAL A 366 -9.26 27.34 -1.94
N GLY A 367 -8.32 28.24 -1.65
CA GLY A 367 -7.15 27.96 -0.81
C GLY A 367 -7.52 27.57 0.62
N GLU A 368 -8.45 28.31 1.26
CA GLU A 368 -8.95 28.02 2.60
C GLU A 368 -9.66 26.64 2.64
N VAL A 369 -10.49 26.31 1.64
CA VAL A 369 -11.12 24.98 1.53
C VAL A 369 -10.11 23.86 1.29
N ALA A 370 -9.07 24.09 0.47
CA ALA A 370 -8.01 23.12 0.24
C ALA A 370 -7.19 22.84 1.52
N LEU A 371 -6.86 23.88 2.28
CA LEU A 371 -6.22 23.75 3.60
C LEU A 371 -7.11 23.02 4.60
N MET A 372 -8.41 23.33 4.67
CA MET A 372 -9.35 22.64 5.55
C MET A 372 -9.47 21.15 5.22
N ARG A 373 -9.51 20.77 3.94
CA ARG A 373 -9.49 19.36 3.52
C ARG A 373 -8.20 18.65 3.93
N LYS A 374 -7.04 19.30 3.72
CA LYS A 374 -5.75 18.73 4.10
C LYS A 374 -5.66 18.54 5.62
N LEU A 375 -6.02 19.56 6.41
CA LEU A 375 -6.08 19.48 7.86
C LEU A 375 -7.05 18.40 8.34
N SER A 376 -8.23 18.26 7.70
CA SER A 376 -9.16 17.17 7.99
C SER A 376 -8.53 15.79 7.77
N SER A 377 -7.82 15.59 6.65
CA SER A 377 -7.14 14.31 6.36
C SER A 377 -5.94 14.01 7.28
N GLU A 378 -5.22 15.04 7.72
CA GLU A 378 -4.13 14.90 8.69
C GLU A 378 -4.67 14.63 10.11
N LEU A 379 -5.80 15.24 10.48
CA LEU A 379 -6.50 14.98 11.74
C LEU A 379 -7.13 13.58 11.77
N GLU A 380 -7.80 13.13 10.70
CA GLU A 380 -8.35 11.78 10.56
C GLU A 380 -7.26 10.71 10.73
N ARG A 381 -6.06 10.95 10.17
CA ARG A 381 -4.89 10.08 10.32
C ARG A 381 -4.29 10.07 11.73
N LEU A 382 -4.35 11.17 12.48
CA LEU A 382 -3.70 11.31 13.80
C LEU A 382 -4.64 11.04 14.98
N LYS A 383 -5.92 11.38 14.86
CA LYS A 383 -6.95 11.21 15.89
C LYS A 383 -8.35 11.14 15.23
N PRO A 384 -8.83 9.93 14.85
CA PRO A 384 -10.10 9.78 14.14
C PRO A 384 -11.33 10.24 14.96
N ASP A 385 -11.28 10.16 16.29
CA ASP A 385 -12.36 10.62 17.19
C ASP A 385 -12.38 12.15 17.39
N HIS A 386 -11.64 12.93 16.59
CA HIS A 386 -11.58 14.38 16.74
C HIS A 386 -12.81 15.06 16.13
N GLU A 387 -13.45 15.98 16.86
CA GLU A 387 -14.72 16.62 16.47
C GLU A 387 -14.72 17.20 15.05
N LEU A 388 -13.61 17.83 14.64
CA LEU A 388 -13.38 18.37 13.29
C LEU A 388 -13.38 17.34 12.15
N VAL A 389 -13.37 16.03 12.41
CA VAL A 389 -13.56 14.98 11.39
C VAL A 389 -15.04 14.84 11.03
N PHE A 390 -15.95 15.13 11.95
CA PHE A 390 -17.39 15.06 11.68
C PHE A 390 -17.86 16.24 10.82
N ARG A 391 -18.51 15.91 9.70
CA ARG A 391 -19.03 16.85 8.71
C ARG A 391 -19.95 17.94 9.31
N GLU A 392 -20.69 17.59 10.37
CA GLU A 392 -21.63 18.47 11.05
C GLU A 392 -20.91 19.57 11.85
N ALA A 393 -19.82 19.22 12.55
CA ALA A 393 -18.95 20.19 13.22
C ALA A 393 -18.21 21.09 12.21
N GLN A 394 -17.77 20.53 11.08
CA GLN A 394 -17.20 21.32 9.98
C GLN A 394 -18.23 22.32 9.41
N GLN A 395 -19.48 21.90 9.20
CA GLN A 395 -20.56 22.76 8.72
C GLN A 395 -20.92 23.86 9.73
N SER A 396 -20.95 23.55 11.03
CA SER A 396 -21.16 24.55 12.09
C SER A 396 -20.05 25.61 12.08
N LEU A 397 -18.78 25.19 12.08
CA LEU A 397 -17.63 26.10 12.07
C LEU A 397 -17.58 26.98 10.81
N ILE A 398 -17.94 26.42 9.64
CA ILE A 398 -18.07 27.16 8.38
C ILE A 398 -19.22 28.17 8.47
N GLY A 399 -20.37 27.78 9.03
CA GLY A 399 -21.52 28.66 9.24
C GLY A 399 -21.21 29.84 10.17
N GLU A 400 -20.53 29.58 11.29
CA GLU A 400 -20.05 30.60 12.22
C GLU A 400 -19.04 31.54 11.57
N LYS A 401 -18.09 31.02 10.77
CA LYS A 401 -17.11 31.86 10.06
C LYS A 401 -17.74 32.72 8.99
N MET A 402 -18.71 32.20 8.23
CA MET A 402 -19.50 33.00 7.29
C MET A 402 -20.32 34.08 8.03
N ALA A 403 -20.94 33.75 9.17
CA ALA A 403 -21.64 34.73 9.99
C ALA A 403 -20.70 35.83 10.51
N GLN A 404 -19.49 35.47 10.96
CA GLN A 404 -18.49 36.42 11.44
C GLN A 404 -18.00 37.35 10.32
N GLN A 405 -17.71 36.82 9.12
CA GLN A 405 -17.28 37.60 7.97
C GLN A 405 -18.39 38.50 7.41
N LEU A 406 -19.63 38.01 7.38
CA LEU A 406 -20.79 38.81 6.95
C LEU A 406 -21.10 39.91 7.97
N ALA A 407 -20.99 39.64 9.28
CA ALA A 407 -21.18 40.63 10.33
C ALA A 407 -20.15 41.78 10.24
N GLN A 408 -18.88 41.45 9.94
CA GLN A 408 -17.84 42.45 9.65
C GLN A 408 -18.17 43.34 8.43
N LYS A 409 -18.97 42.84 7.49
CA LYS A 409 -19.47 43.59 6.32
C LYS A 409 -20.84 44.25 6.54
N GLY A 410 -21.42 44.19 7.75
CA GLY A 410 -22.73 44.76 8.07
C GLY A 410 -23.93 43.88 7.68
N TYR A 411 -23.76 42.56 7.59
CA TYR A 411 -24.81 41.60 7.27
C TYR A 411 -24.89 40.48 8.32
N ARG A 412 -26.09 40.08 8.72
CA ARG A 412 -26.34 38.94 9.60
C ARG A 412 -26.63 37.70 8.76
N TYR A 413 -25.91 36.62 9.01
CA TYR A 413 -26.17 35.29 8.46
C TYR A 413 -26.91 34.46 9.52
N ASP A 414 -27.94 33.73 9.10
CA ASP A 414 -28.52 32.65 9.90
C ASP A 414 -28.05 31.29 9.33
N PRO A 415 -27.20 30.53 10.06
CA PRO A 415 -26.67 29.26 9.56
C PRO A 415 -27.73 28.16 9.44
N ALA A 416 -28.87 28.27 10.14
CA ALA A 416 -29.94 27.26 10.06
C ALA A 416 -30.84 27.42 8.83
N THR A 417 -30.99 28.65 8.32
CA THR A 417 -31.84 28.96 7.16
C THR A 417 -31.07 29.41 5.92
N ALA A 418 -29.75 29.61 6.04
CA ALA A 418 -28.86 30.18 5.03
C ALA A 418 -29.25 31.60 4.53
N ILE A 419 -30.06 32.33 5.30
CA ILE A 419 -30.54 33.67 4.95
C ILE A 419 -29.51 34.73 5.36
N ILE A 420 -29.20 35.66 4.44
CA ILE A 420 -28.38 36.85 4.68
C ILE A 420 -29.30 38.07 4.79
N SER A 421 -29.28 38.75 5.93
CA SER A 421 -30.04 39.97 6.19
C SER A 421 -29.11 41.16 6.43
N LYS A 422 -29.39 42.33 5.85
CA LYS A 422 -28.57 43.54 6.14
C LYS A 422 -28.83 44.02 7.57
N MET A 423 -27.77 44.24 8.34
CA MET A 423 -27.88 44.89 9.65
C MET A 423 -28.20 46.38 9.43
N LYS A 424 -29.18 46.89 10.18
CA LYS A 424 -29.58 48.31 10.15
C LYS A 424 -28.68 49.14 11.05
#